data_AF-A0A2A5BCJ5-F1
#
_entry.id   AF-A0A2A5BCJ5-F1
#
_cell.length_a   1.000
_cell.length_b   1.000
_cell.length_c   1.000
_cell.angle_alpha   90.00
_cell.angle_beta   90.00
_cell.angle_gamma   90.00
#
_symmetry.space_group_name_H-M   'P 1'
#
loop_
_entity.id
_entity.type
_entity.pdbx_description
1 polymer ?
#
loop_
_entity_poly.entity_id
_entity_poly.type
_entity_poly.pdbx_seq_one_letter_code
_entity_poly.pdbx_strand_id
1 'polypeptide(L)'
;MGVAYRLKKSKFYISKENKELAFDILKSTFTSFEIYKKAGVDDDETFYKQFRDSQTFENAAQLAGWFGVNDVLSDSKGNAKGFKKGGDMDSDPTDSIIGFYTPIAHLVKEGSFIEIGHEGREISTFSFSGGKIAVSIR
;
A
#
# COMPACT_ATOMS: atom_id res chain seq x y z
N MET A 1 -4.75 -10.32 23.79
CA MET A 1 -4.42 -8.94 23.40
C MET A 1 -3.73 -9.01 22.06
N GLY A 2 -4.32 -8.42 21.02
CA GLY A 2 -3.77 -8.45 19.66
C GLY A 2 -2.49 -7.62 19.56
N VAL A 3 -1.61 -7.98 18.64
CA VAL A 3 -0.38 -7.22 18.35
C VAL A 3 -0.77 -6.02 17.50
N ALA A 4 -0.52 -4.82 18.00
CA ALA A 4 -0.81 -3.59 17.27
C ALA A 4 0.32 -3.26 16.28
N TYR A 5 -0.02 -3.11 15.00
CA TYR A 5 0.87 -2.66 13.94
C TYR A 5 0.64 -1.17 13.67
N ARG A 6 1.68 -0.41 13.34
CA ARG A 6 1.52 1.02 13.03
C ARG A 6 2.54 1.52 12.03
N LEU A 7 2.15 2.50 11.23
CA LEU A 7 3.09 3.23 10.37
C LEU A 7 4.12 3.97 11.25
N LYS A 8 5.39 3.57 11.16
CA LYS A 8 6.50 4.22 11.87
C LYS A 8 7.06 5.37 11.06
N LYS A 9 7.30 5.12 9.77
CA LYS A 9 7.91 6.08 8.86
C LYS A 9 7.54 5.72 7.43
N SER A 10 7.54 6.72 6.54
CA SER A 10 7.53 6.47 5.11
C SER A 10 8.33 7.53 4.38
N LYS A 11 8.92 7.13 3.26
CA LYS A 11 9.41 8.03 2.22
C LYS A 11 8.86 7.45 0.93
N PHE A 12 7.68 7.87 0.53
CA PHE A 12 7.02 7.31 -0.65
C PHE A 12 6.83 8.39 -1.70
N TYR A 13 7.04 8.06 -2.97
CA TYR A 13 6.77 8.98 -4.06
C TYR A 13 6.29 8.25 -5.30
N ILE A 14 5.16 8.70 -5.86
CA ILE A 14 4.70 8.38 -7.22
C ILE A 14 4.33 9.71 -7.89
N SER A 15 4.78 9.95 -9.13
CA SER A 15 4.38 11.15 -9.86
C SER A 15 2.90 11.11 -10.23
N LYS A 16 2.30 12.26 -10.54
CA LYS A 16 0.89 12.31 -10.97
C LYS A 16 0.62 11.36 -12.15
N GLU A 17 1.46 11.41 -13.18
CA GLU A 17 1.33 10.59 -14.40
C GLU A 17 1.45 9.10 -14.06
N ASN A 18 2.41 8.75 -13.20
CA ASN A 18 2.62 7.38 -12.77
C ASN A 18 1.50 6.87 -11.87
N LYS A 19 0.77 7.72 -11.14
CA LYS A 19 -0.38 7.30 -10.34
C LYS A 19 -1.55 6.87 -11.22
N GLU A 20 -1.82 7.62 -12.28
CA GLU A 20 -2.86 7.26 -13.25
C GLU A 20 -2.53 5.91 -13.88
N LEU A 21 -1.29 5.74 -14.35
CA LEU A 21 -0.82 4.45 -14.87
C LEU A 21 -0.85 3.32 -13.82
N ALA A 22 -0.42 3.59 -12.58
CA ALA A 22 -0.45 2.61 -11.49
C ALA A 22 -1.89 2.17 -11.21
N PHE A 23 -2.82 3.11 -11.20
CA PHE A 23 -4.23 2.82 -10.97
C PHE A 23 -4.82 1.92 -12.07
N ASP A 24 -4.52 2.19 -13.33
CA ASP A 24 -4.96 1.35 -14.45
C ASP A 24 -4.35 -0.06 -14.39
N ILE A 25 -3.07 -0.18 -14.04
CA ILE A 25 -2.41 -1.47 -13.82
C ILE A 25 -3.08 -2.23 -12.68
N LEU A 26 -3.40 -1.58 -11.56
CA LEU A 26 -4.09 -2.23 -10.44
C LEU A 26 -5.49 -2.72 -10.84
N LYS A 27 -6.28 -1.90 -11.55
CA LYS A 27 -7.63 -2.28 -11.99
C LYS A 27 -7.63 -3.44 -12.99
N SER A 28 -6.60 -3.52 -13.84
CA SER A 28 -6.41 -4.61 -14.82
C SER A 28 -5.75 -5.85 -14.22
N THR A 29 -4.99 -5.70 -13.13
CA THR A 29 -4.42 -6.83 -12.38
C THR A 29 -5.49 -7.49 -11.52
N PHE A 30 -6.29 -6.70 -10.79
CA PHE A 30 -7.30 -7.19 -9.87
C PHE A 30 -8.70 -7.14 -10.50
N THR A 31 -8.94 -8.05 -11.44
CA THR A 31 -10.21 -8.13 -12.20
C THR A 31 -11.31 -8.89 -11.48
N SER A 32 -10.96 -9.71 -10.48
CA SER A 32 -11.91 -10.44 -9.63
C SER A 32 -11.45 -10.46 -8.16
N PHE A 33 -12.38 -10.72 -7.25
CA PHE A 33 -12.09 -10.86 -5.83
C PHE A 33 -11.12 -12.01 -5.56
N GLU A 34 -11.24 -13.12 -6.28
CA GLU A 34 -10.37 -14.28 -6.13
C GLU A 34 -8.92 -13.95 -6.48
N ILE A 35 -8.68 -13.11 -7.50
CA ILE A 35 -7.33 -12.65 -7.85
C ILE A 35 -6.79 -11.70 -6.78
N TYR A 36 -7.63 -10.77 -6.33
CA TYR A 36 -7.29 -9.82 -5.27
C TYR A 36 -6.89 -10.52 -3.96
N LYS A 37 -7.71 -11.49 -3.54
CA LYS A 37 -7.46 -12.34 -2.37
C LYS A 37 -6.24 -13.23 -2.55
N LYS A 38 -6.09 -13.87 -3.73
CA LYS A 38 -4.92 -14.72 -4.03
C LYS A 38 -3.60 -13.94 -4.03
N ALA A 39 -3.63 -12.66 -4.39
CA ALA A 39 -2.48 -11.77 -4.32
C ALA A 39 -2.16 -11.33 -2.88
N GLY A 40 -2.96 -11.72 -1.88
CA GLY A 40 -2.75 -11.39 -0.47
C GLY A 40 -3.16 -9.97 -0.11
N VAL A 41 -3.95 -9.30 -0.96
CA VAL A 41 -4.30 -7.88 -0.80
C VAL A 41 -5.29 -7.69 0.36
N ASP A 42 -6.44 -8.36 0.29
CA ASP A 42 -7.44 -8.46 1.35
C ASP A 42 -8.29 -9.73 1.14
N ASP A 43 -8.87 -10.27 2.20
CA ASP A 43 -9.77 -11.43 2.14
C ASP A 43 -11.25 -11.09 2.41
N ASP A 44 -11.59 -9.82 2.61
CA ASP A 44 -12.95 -9.29 2.67
C ASP A 44 -13.38 -8.72 1.30
N GLU A 45 -14.45 -9.31 0.75
CA GLU A 45 -15.03 -8.92 -0.54
C GLU A 45 -15.54 -7.48 -0.55
N THR A 46 -15.88 -6.93 0.62
CA THR A 46 -16.31 -5.54 0.78
C THR A 46 -15.20 -4.57 0.39
N PHE A 47 -13.95 -4.82 0.83
CA PHE A 47 -12.81 -4.00 0.43
C PHE A 47 -12.52 -4.12 -1.06
N TYR A 48 -12.67 -5.32 -1.64
CA TYR A 48 -12.55 -5.48 -3.08
C TYR A 48 -13.60 -4.66 -3.86
N LYS A 49 -14.87 -4.68 -3.43
CA LYS A 49 -15.93 -3.85 -4.04
C LYS A 49 -15.60 -2.36 -3.96
N GLN A 50 -15.18 -1.88 -2.79
CA GLN A 50 -14.74 -0.51 -2.61
C GLN A 50 -13.53 -0.17 -3.49
N PHE A 51 -12.55 -1.08 -3.58
CA PHE A 51 -11.40 -0.93 -4.48
C PHE A 51 -11.88 -0.83 -5.93
N ARG A 52 -12.86 -1.62 -6.37
CA ARG A 52 -13.44 -1.54 -7.72
C ARG A 52 -14.17 -0.24 -7.98
N ASP A 53 -14.84 0.33 -6.99
CA ASP A 53 -15.57 1.59 -7.09
C ASP A 53 -14.67 2.83 -6.91
N SER A 54 -13.45 2.65 -6.40
CA SER A 54 -12.47 3.74 -6.26
C SER A 54 -12.22 4.42 -7.61
N GLN A 55 -12.01 5.75 -7.57
CA GLN A 55 -11.79 6.61 -8.73
C GLN A 55 -10.36 7.17 -8.82
N THR A 56 -9.58 7.00 -7.76
CA THR A 56 -8.23 7.54 -7.63
C THR A 56 -7.29 6.48 -7.06
N PHE A 57 -6.00 6.64 -7.37
CA PHE A 57 -4.94 5.84 -6.78
C PHE A 57 -4.95 5.91 -5.25
N GLU A 58 -5.13 7.09 -4.68
CA GLU A 58 -5.18 7.30 -3.23
C GLU A 58 -6.30 6.49 -2.57
N ASN A 59 -7.51 6.54 -3.15
CA ASN A 59 -8.65 5.79 -2.62
C ASN A 59 -8.38 4.28 -2.75
N ALA A 60 -7.84 3.82 -3.88
CA ALA A 60 -7.46 2.41 -4.03
C ALA A 60 -6.40 2.00 -3.01
N ALA A 61 -5.34 2.78 -2.82
CA ALA A 61 -4.25 2.46 -1.90
C ALA A 61 -4.71 2.44 -0.43
N GLN A 62 -5.66 3.31 -0.06
CA GLN A 62 -6.30 3.30 1.25
C GLN A 62 -7.12 2.03 1.51
N LEU A 63 -7.72 1.47 0.45
CA LEU A 63 -8.61 0.31 0.50
C LEU A 63 -7.89 -1.03 0.29
N ALA A 64 -6.68 -1.01 -0.28
CA ALA A 64 -6.03 -2.21 -0.79
C ALA A 64 -4.70 -2.55 -0.13
N GLY A 65 -4.03 -1.62 0.53
CA GLY A 65 -3.35 -2.04 1.75
C GLY A 65 -4.33 -1.82 2.89
N TRP A 66 -4.22 -2.57 3.98
CA TRP A 66 -4.87 -2.30 5.27
C TRP A 66 -4.50 -0.92 5.89
N PHE A 67 -4.23 0.08 5.06
CA PHE A 67 -4.10 1.51 5.31
C PHE A 67 -5.46 2.21 5.43
N GLY A 68 -6.56 1.51 5.75
CA GLY A 68 -7.84 2.15 6.08
C GLY A 68 -7.71 3.23 7.18
N VAL A 69 -6.62 3.17 7.95
CA VAL A 69 -6.19 4.17 8.94
C VAL A 69 -5.19 5.23 8.44
N ASN A 70 -4.44 5.00 7.35
CA ASN A 70 -3.39 5.90 6.85
C ASN A 70 -3.76 6.47 5.47
N ASP A 71 -3.85 7.79 5.35
CA ASP A 71 -4.15 8.45 4.07
C ASP A 71 -2.86 8.59 3.22
N VAL A 72 -2.94 8.31 1.90
CA VAL A 72 -1.88 8.73 0.97
C VAL A 72 -1.88 10.25 0.89
N LEU A 73 -0.73 10.88 1.14
CA LEU A 73 -0.60 12.33 1.04
C LEU A 73 -0.32 12.71 -0.41
N SER A 74 -1.01 13.71 -0.94
CA SER A 74 -0.75 14.27 -2.26
C SER A 74 -0.21 15.71 -2.14
N ASP A 75 0.76 16.08 -2.98
CA ASP A 75 1.24 17.46 -3.07
C ASP A 75 0.36 18.33 -3.98
N SER A 76 0.66 19.63 -4.06
CA SER A 76 -0.09 20.59 -4.90
C SER A 76 -0.02 20.31 -6.40
N LYS A 77 0.90 19.45 -6.85
CA LYS A 77 0.99 18.98 -8.23
C LYS A 77 0.25 17.65 -8.43
N GLY A 78 -0.33 17.11 -7.37
CA GLY A 78 -1.01 15.83 -7.36
C GLY A 78 -0.05 14.64 -7.41
N ASN A 79 1.18 14.75 -6.92
CA ASN A 79 2.06 13.57 -6.72
C ASN A 79 1.75 12.94 -5.36
N ALA A 80 1.72 11.60 -5.27
CA ALA A 80 1.69 10.93 -3.97
C ALA A 80 3.05 11.11 -3.28
N LYS A 81 3.05 11.57 -2.03
CA LYS A 81 4.22 11.90 -1.21
C LYS A 81 4.05 11.41 0.22
N GLY A 82 4.38 10.16 0.46
CA GLY A 82 4.29 9.56 1.79
C GLY A 82 2.85 9.24 2.19
N PHE A 83 2.73 8.87 3.47
CA PHE A 83 1.49 8.49 4.09
C PHE A 83 1.30 9.31 5.36
N LYS A 84 0.07 9.76 5.59
CA LYS A 84 -0.34 10.36 6.85
C LYS A 84 -0.37 9.27 7.90
N LYS A 85 0.27 9.53 9.04
CA LYS A 85 0.27 8.58 10.15
C LYS A 85 -1.15 8.43 10.71
N GLY A 86 -1.65 7.22 10.64
CA GLY A 86 -2.94 6.76 11.11
C GLY A 86 -2.90 6.17 12.52
N GLY A 87 -3.99 5.50 12.87
CA GLY A 87 -4.14 4.71 14.09
C GLY A 87 -3.36 3.39 14.04
N ASP A 88 -3.49 2.64 15.14
CA ASP A 88 -2.96 1.29 15.25
C ASP A 88 -3.82 0.32 14.43
N MET A 89 -3.19 -0.74 13.90
CA MET A 89 -3.78 -1.78 13.07
C MET A 89 -3.79 -3.09 13.87
N ASP A 90 -4.89 -3.83 13.80
CA ASP A 90 -5.12 -5.04 14.60
C ASP A 90 -4.54 -6.33 13.96
N SER A 91 -3.98 -6.25 12.76
CA SER A 91 -3.35 -7.37 12.04
C SER A 91 -2.07 -6.95 11.30
N ASP A 92 -1.29 -7.95 10.88
CA ASP A 92 -0.06 -7.77 10.11
C ASP A 92 -0.38 -7.37 8.65
N PRO A 93 0.00 -6.17 8.19
CA PRO A 93 -0.31 -5.71 6.84
C PRO A 93 0.71 -6.17 5.78
N THR A 94 1.66 -7.05 6.13
CA THR A 94 2.80 -7.39 5.26
C THR A 94 2.39 -7.92 3.90
N ASP A 95 1.53 -8.94 3.86
CA ASP A 95 1.07 -9.53 2.60
C ASP A 95 0.24 -8.54 1.78
N SER A 96 -0.61 -7.73 2.43
CA SER A 96 -1.42 -6.70 1.76
C SER A 96 -0.54 -5.66 1.07
N ILE A 97 0.50 -5.17 1.76
CA ILE A 97 1.44 -4.20 1.20
C ILE A 97 2.18 -4.82 0.01
N ILE A 98 2.69 -6.04 0.15
CA ILE A 98 3.39 -6.72 -0.94
C ILE A 98 2.46 -6.94 -2.12
N GLY A 99 1.28 -7.52 -1.89
CA GLY A 99 0.29 -7.85 -2.90
C GLY A 99 -0.16 -6.62 -3.69
N PHE A 100 -0.49 -5.54 -3.00
CA PHE A 100 -0.96 -4.32 -3.65
C PHE A 100 0.13 -3.59 -4.43
N TYR A 101 1.34 -3.46 -3.86
CA TYR A 101 2.38 -2.62 -4.45
C TYR A 101 3.28 -3.36 -5.44
N THR A 102 3.36 -4.69 -5.41
CA THR A 102 4.18 -5.47 -6.35
C THR A 102 3.89 -5.15 -7.82
N PRO A 103 2.62 -5.11 -8.29
CA PRO A 103 2.30 -4.82 -9.69
C PRO A 103 2.79 -3.45 -10.18
N ILE A 104 2.90 -2.47 -9.26
CA ILE A 104 3.20 -1.08 -9.57
C ILE A 104 4.56 -0.61 -9.03
N ALA A 105 5.37 -1.51 -8.48
CA ALA A 105 6.63 -1.15 -7.81
C ALA A 105 7.60 -0.39 -8.74
N HIS A 106 7.56 -0.67 -10.05
CA HIS A 106 8.34 0.01 -11.09
C HIS A 106 7.94 1.47 -11.34
N LEU A 107 6.76 1.90 -10.87
CA LEU A 107 6.26 3.27 -10.97
C LEU A 107 6.56 4.11 -9.73
N VAL A 108 6.94 3.45 -8.63
CA VAL A 108 7.36 4.09 -7.39
C VAL A 108 8.80 4.56 -7.52
N LYS A 109 9.09 5.78 -7.04
CA LYS A 109 10.43 6.36 -7.10
C LYS A 109 11.43 5.47 -6.36
N GLU A 110 12.56 5.20 -7.00
CA GLU A 110 13.70 4.48 -6.44
C GLU A 110 14.12 5.03 -5.06
N GLY A 111 14.33 4.12 -4.11
CA GLY A 111 14.68 4.45 -2.72
C GLY A 111 13.50 4.94 -1.90
N SER A 112 12.26 4.76 -2.38
CA SER A 112 11.07 4.89 -1.55
C SER A 112 10.96 3.72 -0.57
N PHE A 113 10.30 3.94 0.56
CA PHE A 113 10.01 2.89 1.53
C PHE A 113 8.79 3.19 2.41
N ILE A 114 8.25 2.11 3.00
CA ILE A 114 7.23 2.12 4.05
C ILE A 114 7.78 1.31 5.24
N GLU A 115 7.74 1.86 6.44
CA GLU A 115 8.14 1.16 7.68
C GLU A 115 6.92 0.96 8.57
N ILE A 116 6.57 -0.30 8.82
CA ILE A 116 5.53 -0.71 9.76
C ILE A 116 6.22 -1.32 10.98
N GLY A 117 5.84 -0.89 12.17
CA GLY A 117 6.36 -1.47 13.41
C GLY A 117 5.27 -2.13 14.22
N HIS A 118 5.63 -3.20 14.93
CA HIS A 118 4.74 -3.93 15.83
C HIS A 118 5.05 -3.64 17.31
N GLU A 119 4.17 -4.02 18.25
CA GLU A 119 4.49 -4.01 19.68
C GLU A 119 5.46 -5.15 20.03
N GLY A 120 6.75 -4.83 20.19
CA GLY A 120 7.81 -5.82 20.47
C GLY A 120 9.21 -5.49 19.94
N ARG A 121 9.34 -4.42 19.14
CA ARG A 121 10.55 -3.79 18.53
C ARG A 121 10.79 -4.08 17.05
N GLU A 122 10.18 -5.10 16.48
CA GLU A 122 10.41 -5.41 15.07
C GLU A 122 9.79 -4.35 14.13
N ILE A 123 10.58 -3.95 13.13
CA ILE A 123 10.17 -3.03 12.05
C ILE A 123 10.29 -3.75 10.70
N SER A 124 9.15 -3.95 10.05
CA SER A 124 9.06 -4.39 8.66
C SER A 124 9.25 -3.18 7.74
N THR A 125 10.33 -3.21 6.96
CA THR A 125 10.65 -2.16 5.96
C THR A 125 10.39 -2.70 4.55
N PHE A 126 9.45 -2.07 3.85
CA PHE A 126 9.11 -2.34 2.46
C PHE A 126 9.83 -1.34 1.57
N SER A 127 10.91 -1.77 0.93
CA SER A 127 11.77 -0.90 0.11
C SER A 127 11.47 -1.09 -1.37
N PHE A 128 11.37 0.04 -2.10
CA PHE A 128 11.15 0.06 -3.53
C PHE A 128 12.48 0.30 -4.25
N SER A 129 13.01 -0.73 -4.91
CA SER A 129 14.29 -0.67 -5.60
C SER A 129 14.32 -1.57 -6.84
N GLY A 130 14.90 -1.08 -7.93
CA GLY A 130 15.01 -1.81 -9.20
C GLY A 130 13.65 -2.20 -9.79
N GLY A 131 12.63 -1.40 -9.50
CA GLY A 131 11.24 -1.64 -9.86
C GLY A 131 10.56 -2.82 -9.16
N LYS A 132 11.11 -3.24 -8.01
CA LYS A 132 10.58 -4.32 -7.16
C LYS A 132 10.36 -3.82 -5.74
N ILE A 133 9.57 -4.58 -4.99
CA ILE A 133 9.43 -4.43 -3.54
C ILE A 133 10.29 -5.49 -2.84
N ALA A 134 11.05 -5.06 -1.83
CA ALA A 134 11.82 -5.94 -0.96
C ALA A 134 11.41 -5.70 0.50
N VAL A 135 11.38 -6.77 1.30
CA VAL A 135 10.99 -6.70 2.71
C VAL A 135 12.17 -7.08 3.58
N SER A 136 12.44 -6.28 4.62
CA SER A 136 13.43 -6.60 5.65
C SER A 136 12.86 -6.33 7.03
N ILE A 137 13.14 -7.20 7.98
CA ILE A 137 12.74 -7.09 9.39
C ILE A 137 13.97 -6.69 10.20
N ARG A 138 13.83 -5.72 11.11
CA ARG A 138 14.90 -5.18 11.97
C ARG A 138 14.46 -5.04 13.41
#